data_AF-A0A9X2IV45-F1
#
_entry.id   AF-A0A9X2IV45-F1
#
_cell.length_a   1.000
_cell.length_b   1.000
_cell.length_c   1.000
_cell.angle_alpha   90.00
_cell.angle_beta   90.00
_cell.angle_gamma   90.00
#
_symmetry.space_group_name_H-M   'P 1'
#
loop_
_entity.id
_entity.type
_entity.pdbx_description
1 polymer ?
#
loop_
_entity_poly.entity_id
_entity_poly.type
_entity_poly.pdbx_seq_one_letter_code
_entity_poly.pdbx_strand_id
1 'polypeptide(L)'
;MGDAELICFDEFHVHDIGDAMFVARLLDWLFARRVVLVVTSNYLPEELLPNPLWHDRFVPAIERIRARLDVVAVDGPCDYRGGGDHRWGFSAGRYIVGSVAIAGGVEIPVGHGRIRARAVESDTIVVDFDQLCGNPLSAADFLDMARRFRHWTVCEVPALRAVPGDWVTRFVYLVDVLYDVDAELILYAHMSREELVGTGAGVRDLDRTASRLRALVAE
;
A
#
# COMPACT_ATOMS: atom_id res chain seq x y z
N MET A 1 4.53 22.91 16.07
CA MET A 1 4.70 21.84 17.09
C MET A 1 4.87 22.55 18.42
N GLY A 2 3.78 22.64 19.21
CA GLY A 2 3.73 23.40 20.48
C GLY A 2 4.44 22.66 21.62
N ASP A 3 3.74 22.38 22.72
CA ASP A 3 4.28 21.75 23.93
C ASP A 3 4.37 20.21 23.84
N ALA A 4 4.68 19.68 22.65
CA ALA A 4 4.73 18.24 22.42
C ALA A 4 6.01 17.63 23.02
N GLU A 5 5.84 16.62 23.89
CA GLU A 5 6.95 15.90 24.55
C GLU A 5 7.33 14.59 23.86
N LEU A 6 6.45 14.04 23.01
CA LEU A 6 6.65 12.81 22.22
C LEU A 6 6.21 13.03 20.78
N ILE A 7 7.03 12.57 19.83
CA ILE A 7 6.69 12.48 18.41
C ILE A 7 7.00 11.07 17.91
N CYS A 8 6.03 10.49 17.21
CA CYS A 8 6.16 9.21 16.55
C CYS A 8 6.12 9.42 15.03
N PHE A 9 7.15 8.94 14.32
CA PHE A 9 7.11 8.78 12.88
C PHE A 9 6.90 7.32 12.54
N ASP A 10 5.83 7.05 11.82
CA ASP A 10 5.63 5.75 11.19
C ASP A 10 6.21 5.77 9.78
N GLU A 11 6.78 4.65 9.34
CA GLU A 11 7.34 4.43 8.00
C GLU A 11 8.30 5.53 7.52
N PHE A 12 9.33 5.81 8.31
CA PHE A 12 10.31 6.83 8.00
C PHE A 12 11.23 6.41 6.84
N HIS A 13 10.94 6.94 5.65
CA HIS A 13 11.73 6.76 4.44
C HIS A 13 12.08 8.12 3.82
N VAL A 14 13.30 8.24 3.28
CA VAL A 14 13.79 9.48 2.65
C VAL A 14 14.34 9.12 1.28
N HIS A 15 13.70 9.58 0.21
CA HIS A 15 14.05 9.20 -1.18
C HIS A 15 14.54 10.36 -2.05
N ASP A 16 14.25 11.61 -1.70
CA ASP A 16 14.76 12.79 -2.40
C ASP A 16 15.51 13.77 -1.49
N ILE A 17 16.33 14.61 -2.11
CA ILE A 17 17.20 15.56 -1.41
C ILE A 17 16.42 16.71 -0.75
N GLY A 18 15.25 17.08 -1.29
CA GLY A 18 14.41 18.14 -0.73
C GLY A 18 13.87 17.71 0.63
N ASP A 19 13.23 16.54 0.66
CA ASP A 19 12.72 15.91 1.87
C ASP A 19 13.84 15.65 2.87
N ALA A 20 15.00 15.17 2.40
CA ALA A 20 16.17 14.95 3.24
C ALA A 20 16.61 16.20 4.01
N MET A 21 16.61 17.37 3.37
CA MET A 21 16.99 18.63 4.02
C MET A 21 15.95 19.11 5.04
N PHE A 22 14.65 18.91 4.77
CA PHE A 22 13.60 19.22 5.73
C PHE A 22 13.66 18.29 6.95
N VAL A 23 13.77 16.99 6.71
CA VAL A 23 13.89 15.95 7.73
C VAL A 23 15.11 16.20 8.62
N ALA A 24 16.27 16.51 8.04
CA ALA A 24 17.48 16.81 8.81
C ALA A 24 17.27 17.98 9.78
N ARG A 25 16.63 19.07 9.31
CA ARG A 25 16.33 20.25 10.15
C ARG A 25 15.29 19.94 11.22
N LEU A 26 14.30 19.11 10.91
CA LEU A 26 13.29 18.69 11.86
C LEU A 26 13.90 17.87 12.99
N LEU A 27 14.75 16.89 12.66
CA LEU A 27 15.46 16.08 13.65
C LEU A 27 16.31 16.95 14.57
N ASP A 28 17.08 17.90 14.03
CA ASP A 28 17.87 18.85 14.83
C ASP A 28 17.01 19.63 15.82
N TRP A 29 15.85 20.10 15.37
CA TRP A 29 14.91 20.86 16.20
C TRP A 29 14.32 20.01 17.33
N LEU A 30 13.96 18.76 17.03
CA LEU A 30 13.41 17.81 18.01
C LEU A 30 14.44 17.44 19.07
N PHE A 31 15.66 17.13 18.63
CA PHE A 31 16.78 16.81 19.50
C PHE A 31 17.19 17.98 20.40
N ALA A 32 17.14 19.22 19.90
CA ALA A 32 17.44 20.41 20.70
C ALA A 32 16.40 20.64 21.81
N ARG A 33 15.14 20.25 21.57
CA ARG A 33 14.04 20.38 22.53
C ARG A 33 13.87 19.20 23.47
N ARG A 34 14.68 18.15 23.33
CA ARG A 34 14.57 16.90 24.10
C ARG A 34 13.18 16.26 23.98
N VAL A 35 12.57 16.39 22.82
CA VAL A 35 11.34 15.65 22.48
C VAL A 35 11.70 14.18 22.34
N VAL A 36 10.94 13.30 22.99
CA VAL A 36 11.07 11.85 22.82
C VAL A 36 10.66 11.53 21.39
N LEU A 37 11.51 10.80 20.68
CA LEU A 37 11.32 10.47 19.28
C LEU A 37 11.24 8.96 19.12
N VAL A 38 10.14 8.48 18.56
CA VAL A 38 9.93 7.08 18.17
C VAL A 38 9.81 7.03 16.66
N VAL A 39 10.58 6.17 16.00
CA VAL A 39 10.60 6.06 14.54
C VAL A 39 10.55 4.59 14.15
N THR A 40 9.67 4.24 13.21
CA THR A 40 9.70 2.95 12.51
C THR A 40 10.26 3.15 11.10
N SER A 41 11.05 2.21 10.59
CA SER A 41 11.57 2.26 9.22
C SER A 41 11.79 0.85 8.68
N ASN A 42 11.73 0.71 7.36
CA ASN A 42 12.09 -0.53 6.66
C ASN A 42 13.56 -0.54 6.25
N TYR A 43 14.30 0.54 6.51
CA TYR A 43 15.70 0.70 6.17
C TYR A 43 16.52 0.90 7.45
N LEU A 44 17.75 0.39 7.44
CA LEU A 44 18.72 0.81 8.46
C LEU A 44 19.01 2.31 8.29
N PRO A 45 19.42 3.02 9.36
CA PRO A 45 19.76 4.44 9.27
C PRO A 45 20.77 4.75 8.16
N GLU A 46 21.78 3.91 7.95
CA GLU A 46 22.79 4.02 6.88
C GLU A 46 22.22 3.84 5.47
N GLU A 47 21.07 3.21 5.31
CA GLU A 47 20.41 2.97 4.03
C GLU A 47 19.41 4.09 3.66
N LEU A 48 19.19 5.06 4.56
CA LEU A 48 18.35 6.22 4.29
C LEU A 48 18.97 7.09 3.21
N LEU A 49 18.13 7.54 2.26
CA LEU A 49 18.55 8.26 1.06
C LEU A 49 19.66 7.51 0.29
N PRO A 50 19.37 6.34 -0.31
CA PRO A 50 20.37 5.51 -0.97
C PRO A 50 20.91 6.10 -2.29
N ASN A 51 20.39 7.26 -2.73
CA ASN A 51 20.81 7.90 -3.96
C ASN A 51 22.26 8.39 -3.87
N PRO A 52 23.21 7.85 -4.66
CA PRO A 52 24.64 8.17 -4.53
C PRO A 52 24.99 9.63 -4.76
N LEU A 53 24.18 10.38 -5.51
CA LEU A 53 24.44 11.81 -5.79
C LEU A 53 24.15 12.70 -4.57
N TRP A 54 23.30 12.23 -3.66
CA TRP A 54 22.71 13.03 -2.60
C TRP A 54 22.98 12.47 -1.20
N HIS A 55 23.33 11.18 -1.11
CA HIS A 55 23.56 10.46 0.15
C HIS A 55 24.54 11.20 1.08
N ASP A 56 25.70 11.62 0.57
CA ASP A 56 26.72 12.35 1.34
C ASP A 56 26.19 13.59 2.07
N ARG A 57 25.17 14.25 1.50
CA ARG A 57 24.55 15.43 2.13
C ARG A 57 23.64 15.06 3.30
N PHE A 58 23.14 13.83 3.34
CA PHE A 58 22.27 13.32 4.39
C PHE A 58 23.03 12.53 5.46
N VAL A 59 24.26 12.07 5.19
CA VAL A 59 25.16 11.43 6.16
C VAL A 59 25.21 12.16 7.52
N PRO A 60 25.30 13.50 7.60
CA PRO A 60 25.27 14.18 8.90
C PRO A 60 23.97 13.97 9.69
N ALA A 61 22.82 13.83 9.02
CA ALA A 61 21.55 13.47 9.67
C ALA A 61 21.56 12.02 10.16
N ILE A 62 22.08 11.09 9.35
CA ILE A 62 22.25 9.68 9.73
C ILE A 62 23.13 9.55 10.98
N GLU A 63 24.26 10.25 11.03
CA GLU A 63 25.16 10.24 12.19
C GLU A 63 24.47 10.77 13.46
N ARG A 64 23.60 11.78 13.33
CA ARG A 64 22.79 12.27 14.46
C ARG A 64 21.74 11.28 14.91
N ILE A 65 21.09 10.58 13.97
CA ILE A 65 20.17 9.49 14.27
C ILE A 65 20.91 8.43 15.08
N ARG A 66 22.03 7.92 14.58
CA ARG A 66 22.83 6.87 15.25
C ARG A 66 23.39 7.30 16.60
N ALA A 67 23.70 8.58 16.77
CA ALA A 67 24.24 9.10 18.03
C ALA A 67 23.18 9.38 19.11
N ARG A 68 21.90 9.52 18.74
CA ARG A 68 20.84 9.98 19.66
C ARG A 68 19.63 9.05 19.76
N LEU A 69 19.49 8.09 18.85
CA LEU A 69 18.42 7.11 18.84
C LEU A 69 19.01 5.72 19.05
N ASP A 70 18.32 4.93 19.86
CA ASP A 70 18.59 3.50 19.95
C ASP A 70 17.95 2.80 18.75
N VAL A 71 18.76 2.14 17.93
CA VAL A 71 18.28 1.38 16.77
C VAL A 71 17.94 -0.02 17.22
N VAL A 72 16.65 -0.34 17.23
CA VAL A 72 16.16 -1.68 17.51
C VAL A 72 15.76 -2.34 16.20
N ALA A 73 16.53 -3.33 15.79
CA ALA A 73 16.18 -4.16 14.65
C ALA A 73 15.03 -5.11 15.05
N VAL A 74 13.99 -5.16 14.22
CA VAL A 74 12.82 -6.01 14.41
C VAL A 74 12.84 -7.13 13.36
N ASP A 75 13.89 -7.95 13.45
CA ASP A 75 14.20 -9.09 12.60
C ASP A 75 13.95 -10.38 13.38
N GLY A 76 12.67 -10.63 13.67
CA GLY A 76 12.21 -11.90 14.18
C GLY A 76 12.06 -12.95 13.06
N PRO A 77 12.27 -14.25 13.32
CA PRO A 77 11.95 -15.33 12.37
C PRO A 77 10.43 -15.46 12.13
N CYS A 78 9.63 -14.81 12.98
CA CYS A 78 8.20 -14.67 12.83
C CYS A 78 7.90 -13.34 12.15
N ASP A 79 7.37 -13.42 10.94
CA ASP A 79 6.63 -12.31 10.37
C ASP A 79 5.34 -12.13 11.18
N TYR A 80 5.29 -11.12 12.05
CA TYR A 80 4.09 -10.80 12.82
C TYR A 80 2.94 -10.32 11.93
N ARG A 81 3.19 -10.03 10.64
CA ARG A 81 2.13 -9.79 9.65
C ARG A 81 1.40 -11.06 9.21
N GLY A 82 1.91 -12.26 9.52
CA GLY A 82 1.33 -13.54 9.08
C GLY A 82 0.91 -14.50 10.21
N GLY A 83 1.14 -14.13 11.48
CA GLY A 83 0.96 -15.02 12.63
C GLY A 83 -0.26 -14.71 13.51
N GLY A 84 -1.00 -13.65 13.21
CA GLY A 84 -2.29 -13.40 13.86
C GLY A 84 -3.36 -14.24 13.19
N ASP A 85 -4.32 -14.75 13.96
CA ASP A 85 -5.61 -15.18 13.41
C ASP A 85 -6.23 -13.96 12.70
N HIS A 86 -5.92 -13.77 11.40
CA HIS A 86 -6.27 -12.60 10.59
C HIS A 86 -7.78 -12.58 10.37
N ARG A 87 -8.52 -12.14 11.40
CA ARG A 87 -9.98 -12.16 11.42
C ARG A 87 -10.62 -10.93 10.77
N TRP A 88 -9.84 -9.91 10.40
CA TRP A 88 -10.34 -8.62 9.91
C TRP A 88 -9.34 -7.95 8.97
N GLY A 89 -9.83 -7.03 8.13
CA GLY A 89 -9.01 -6.15 7.30
C GLY A 89 -8.45 -6.80 6.04
N PHE A 90 -7.44 -6.17 5.43
CA PHE A 90 -6.88 -6.61 4.15
C PHE A 90 -6.28 -8.02 4.24
N SER A 91 -5.59 -8.34 5.34
CA SER A 91 -5.00 -9.66 5.57
C SER A 91 -6.01 -10.80 5.77
N ALA A 92 -7.28 -10.48 6.07
CA ALA A 92 -8.37 -11.48 6.12
C ALA A 92 -8.94 -11.79 4.72
N GLY A 93 -8.57 -10.98 3.72
CA GLY A 93 -8.96 -11.14 2.34
C GLY A 93 -8.42 -12.41 1.70
N ARG A 94 -8.95 -12.74 0.52
CA ARG A 94 -8.68 -14.00 -0.17
C ARG A 94 -8.21 -13.78 -1.59
N TYR A 95 -7.26 -14.60 -2.03
CA TYR A 95 -6.89 -14.73 -3.42
C TYR A 95 -7.39 -16.09 -3.93
N ILE A 96 -8.31 -16.07 -4.89
CA ILE A 96 -8.97 -17.26 -5.41
C ILE A 96 -8.66 -17.37 -6.91
N VAL A 97 -8.15 -18.53 -7.33
CA VAL A 97 -7.96 -18.83 -8.75
C VAL A 97 -9.28 -19.36 -9.32
N GLY A 98 -9.96 -18.55 -10.13
CA GLY A 98 -11.24 -18.91 -10.74
C GLY A 98 -12.15 -17.72 -10.97
N SER A 99 -13.46 -17.99 -10.97
CA SER A 99 -14.51 -16.99 -11.14
C SER A 99 -15.63 -17.21 -10.15
N VAL A 100 -16.43 -16.17 -9.95
CA VAL A 100 -17.62 -16.20 -9.11
C VAL A 100 -18.85 -15.78 -9.91
N ALA A 101 -19.90 -16.59 -9.85
CA ALA A 101 -21.15 -16.32 -10.55
C ALA A 101 -22.09 -15.50 -9.67
N ILE A 102 -21.85 -14.19 -9.60
CA ILE A 102 -22.76 -13.24 -8.95
C ILE A 102 -23.56 -12.52 -10.03
N ALA A 103 -24.86 -12.83 -10.10
CA ALA A 103 -25.77 -12.22 -11.06
C ALA A 103 -26.32 -10.90 -10.52
N GLY A 104 -26.10 -9.80 -11.23
CA GLY A 104 -26.59 -8.48 -10.85
C GLY A 104 -26.04 -7.37 -11.75
N GLY A 105 -26.20 -6.13 -11.30
CA GLY A 105 -25.79 -4.96 -12.06
C GLY A 105 -26.35 -3.67 -11.48
N VAL A 106 -25.62 -3.08 -10.53
CA VAL A 106 -25.96 -1.82 -9.89
C VAL A 106 -24.98 -0.74 -10.37
N GLU A 107 -25.50 0.34 -10.92
CA GLU A 107 -24.65 1.49 -11.26
C GLU A 107 -24.38 2.34 -10.02
N ILE A 108 -23.10 2.56 -9.74
CA ILE A 108 -22.66 3.43 -8.66
C ILE A 108 -21.90 4.64 -9.22
N PRO A 109 -22.14 5.84 -8.67
CA PRO A 109 -21.35 7.02 -9.01
C PRO A 109 -19.94 6.88 -8.40
N VAL A 110 -18.93 7.22 -9.19
CA VAL A 110 -17.52 7.25 -8.78
C VAL A 110 -16.87 8.47 -9.42
N GLY A 111 -16.39 9.40 -8.59
CA GLY A 111 -15.90 10.70 -9.07
C GLY A 111 -16.96 11.42 -9.93
N HIS A 112 -16.59 11.73 -11.17
CA HIS A 112 -17.48 12.32 -12.18
C HIS A 112 -18.18 11.30 -13.09
N GLY A 113 -17.89 10.01 -12.92
CA GLY A 113 -18.40 8.94 -13.76
C GLY A 113 -19.33 7.97 -13.01
N ARG A 114 -19.63 6.86 -13.67
CA ARG A 114 -20.35 5.73 -13.09
C ARG A 114 -19.65 4.44 -13.48
N ILE A 115 -19.64 3.47 -12.57
CA ILE A 115 -19.22 2.10 -12.86
C ILE A 115 -20.37 1.14 -12.58
N ARG A 116 -20.34 -0.03 -13.24
CA ARG A 116 -21.34 -1.06 -13.04
C ARG A 116 -20.82 -2.14 -12.08
N ALA A 117 -21.24 -2.10 -10.83
CA ALA A 117 -20.95 -3.18 -9.89
C ALA A 117 -21.89 -4.37 -10.14
N ARG A 118 -21.41 -5.61 -9.92
CA ARG A 118 -22.25 -6.82 -9.95
C ARG A 118 -23.25 -6.79 -8.79
N ALA A 119 -22.79 -6.39 -7.61
CA ALA A 119 -23.62 -6.24 -6.42
C ALA A 119 -23.07 -5.16 -5.50
N VAL A 120 -23.96 -4.50 -4.75
CA VAL A 120 -23.62 -3.54 -3.71
C VAL A 120 -24.60 -3.75 -2.57
N GLU A 121 -24.08 -3.99 -1.38
CA GLU A 121 -24.89 -4.18 -0.16
C GLU A 121 -24.18 -3.52 1.02
N SER A 122 -24.83 -2.53 1.65
CA SER A 122 -24.26 -1.78 2.77
C SER A 122 -22.85 -1.24 2.48
N ASP A 123 -21.82 -1.85 3.07
CA ASP A 123 -20.38 -1.53 2.94
C ASP A 123 -19.61 -2.58 2.11
N THR A 124 -20.32 -3.42 1.36
CA THR A 124 -19.76 -4.43 0.47
C THR A 124 -19.97 -4.06 -0.99
N ILE A 125 -18.95 -4.27 -1.82
CA ILE A 125 -18.99 -4.11 -3.27
C ILE A 125 -18.42 -5.32 -3.99
N VAL A 126 -19.14 -5.79 -5.02
CA VAL A 126 -18.68 -6.81 -5.96
C VAL A 126 -18.63 -6.18 -7.34
N VAL A 127 -17.47 -6.20 -7.98
CA VAL A 127 -17.24 -5.47 -9.22
C VAL A 127 -16.20 -6.16 -10.10
N ASP A 128 -16.37 -6.04 -11.40
CA ASP A 128 -15.44 -6.58 -12.38
C ASP A 128 -14.18 -5.73 -12.52
N PHE A 129 -13.06 -6.39 -12.80
CA PHE A 129 -11.78 -5.74 -13.01
C PHE A 129 -11.83 -4.65 -14.10
N ASP A 130 -12.56 -4.89 -15.19
CA ASP A 130 -12.71 -3.95 -16.29
C ASP A 130 -13.45 -2.66 -15.89
N GLN A 131 -14.38 -2.74 -14.94
CA GLN A 131 -15.11 -1.60 -14.42
C GLN A 131 -14.23 -0.71 -13.55
N LEU A 132 -13.26 -1.30 -12.83
CA LEU A 132 -12.32 -0.54 -12.00
C LEU A 132 -11.12 -0.03 -12.80
N CYS A 133 -10.52 -0.87 -13.64
CA CYS A 133 -9.27 -0.58 -14.31
C CYS A 133 -9.44 -0.09 -15.76
N GLY A 134 -10.58 -0.38 -16.39
CA GLY A 134 -10.92 0.07 -17.74
C GLY A 134 -11.61 1.43 -17.81
N ASN A 135 -12.15 1.91 -16.70
CA ASN A 135 -12.62 3.28 -16.57
C ASN A 135 -11.49 4.21 -16.10
N PRO A 136 -11.55 5.52 -16.42
CA PRO A 136 -10.50 6.48 -16.07
C PRO A 136 -10.56 6.88 -14.59
N LEU A 137 -10.48 5.91 -13.68
CA LEU A 137 -10.46 6.12 -12.24
C LEU A 137 -9.04 6.49 -11.75
N SER A 138 -8.99 7.35 -10.75
CA SER A 138 -7.77 7.80 -10.07
C SER A 138 -7.63 7.17 -8.68
N ALA A 139 -6.46 7.33 -8.06
CA ALA A 139 -6.26 6.90 -6.67
C ALA A 139 -7.22 7.59 -5.68
N ALA A 140 -7.59 8.86 -5.95
CA ALA A 140 -8.56 9.59 -5.12
C ALA A 140 -9.97 8.97 -5.22
N ASP A 141 -10.37 8.53 -6.42
CA ASP A 141 -11.65 7.84 -6.63
C ASP A 141 -11.70 6.53 -5.85
N PHE A 142 -10.63 5.72 -5.91
CA PHE A 142 -10.54 4.49 -5.12
C PHE A 142 -10.57 4.76 -3.61
N LEU A 143 -9.90 5.82 -3.13
CA LEU A 143 -9.92 6.20 -1.72
C LEU A 143 -11.33 6.60 -1.27
N ASP A 144 -12.05 7.38 -2.07
CA ASP A 144 -13.43 7.75 -1.76
C ASP A 144 -14.37 6.54 -1.77
N MET A 145 -14.17 5.58 -2.69
CA MET A 145 -14.89 4.31 -2.66
C MET A 145 -14.54 3.49 -1.41
N ALA A 146 -13.28 3.41 -1.03
CA ALA A 146 -12.82 2.62 0.12
C ALA A 146 -13.28 3.19 1.48
N ARG A 147 -13.59 4.49 1.55
CA ARG A 147 -14.29 5.07 2.71
C ARG A 147 -15.74 4.57 2.84
N ARG A 148 -16.35 4.18 1.72
CA ARG A 148 -17.75 3.75 1.65
C ARG A 148 -17.91 2.24 1.72
N PHE A 149 -16.95 1.49 1.18
CA PHE A 149 -16.95 0.04 1.14
C PHE A 149 -15.73 -0.53 1.86
N ARG A 150 -15.98 -1.37 2.86
CA ARG A 150 -14.95 -2.07 3.65
C ARG A 150 -14.68 -3.48 3.14
N HIS A 151 -15.63 -4.08 2.44
CA HIS A 151 -15.52 -5.43 1.89
C HIS A 151 -15.59 -5.37 0.35
N TRP A 152 -14.52 -5.81 -0.30
CA TRP A 152 -14.36 -5.73 -1.75
C TRP A 152 -14.22 -7.10 -2.36
N THR A 153 -14.97 -7.35 -3.43
CA THR A 153 -14.77 -8.50 -4.31
C THR A 153 -14.48 -8.02 -5.71
N VAL A 154 -13.25 -8.25 -6.18
CA VAL A 154 -12.81 -7.93 -7.54
C VAL A 154 -12.84 -9.20 -8.38
N CYS A 155 -13.65 -9.18 -9.44
CA CYS A 155 -13.92 -10.33 -10.28
C CYS A 155 -13.15 -10.28 -11.61
N GLU A 156 -12.89 -11.44 -12.20
CA GLU A 156 -12.34 -11.61 -13.55
C GLU A 156 -11.00 -10.90 -13.77
N VAL A 157 -10.08 -10.97 -12.80
CA VAL A 157 -8.75 -10.36 -12.94
C VAL A 157 -7.94 -11.13 -14.00
N PRO A 158 -7.63 -10.51 -15.15
CA PRO A 158 -6.91 -11.16 -16.24
C PRO A 158 -5.40 -11.15 -15.98
N ALA A 159 -4.63 -11.73 -16.89
CA ALA A 159 -3.18 -11.56 -16.88
C ALA A 159 -2.83 -10.09 -17.10
N LEU A 160 -1.95 -9.51 -16.26
CA LEU A 160 -1.60 -8.09 -16.35
C LEU A 160 -0.92 -7.74 -17.68
N ARG A 161 -0.19 -8.70 -18.29
CA ARG A 161 0.38 -8.56 -19.64
C ARG A 161 -0.67 -8.44 -20.76
N ALA A 162 -1.89 -8.89 -20.51
CA ALA A 162 -2.97 -8.92 -21.51
C ALA A 162 -3.80 -7.64 -21.52
N VAL A 163 -3.54 -6.72 -20.60
CA VAL A 163 -4.26 -5.45 -20.48
C VAL A 163 -3.32 -4.25 -20.71
N PRO A 164 -3.87 -3.08 -21.08
CA PRO A 164 -3.09 -1.86 -21.22
C PRO A 164 -2.35 -1.45 -19.92
N GLY A 165 -1.18 -0.81 -20.05
CA GLY A 165 -0.36 -0.43 -18.88
C GLY A 165 -1.04 0.56 -17.92
N ASP A 166 -1.97 1.38 -18.40
CA ASP A 166 -2.77 2.26 -17.55
C ASP A 166 -3.78 1.46 -16.70
N TRP A 167 -4.29 0.32 -17.18
CA TRP A 167 -5.13 -0.58 -16.38
C TRP A 167 -4.31 -1.22 -15.26
N VAL A 168 -3.07 -1.65 -15.57
CA VAL A 168 -2.15 -2.18 -14.56
C VAL A 168 -1.85 -1.13 -13.49
N THR A 169 -1.62 0.12 -13.91
CA THR A 169 -1.40 1.24 -12.98
C THR A 169 -2.62 1.48 -12.07
N ARG A 170 -3.84 1.42 -12.61
CA ARG A 170 -5.07 1.54 -11.79
C ARG A 170 -5.26 0.37 -10.83
N PHE A 171 -4.88 -0.84 -11.25
CA PHE A 171 -4.88 -2.00 -10.36
C PHE A 171 -3.90 -1.82 -9.19
N VAL A 172 -2.70 -1.30 -9.45
CA VAL A 172 -1.74 -0.92 -8.39
C VAL A 172 -2.37 0.10 -7.44
N TYR A 173 -2.99 1.16 -7.96
CA TYR A 173 -3.66 2.16 -7.10
C TYR A 173 -4.77 1.57 -6.24
N LEU A 174 -5.60 0.68 -6.81
CA LEU A 174 -6.65 -0.01 -6.08
C LEU A 174 -6.09 -0.82 -4.92
N VAL A 175 -5.13 -1.71 -5.19
CA VAL A 175 -4.54 -2.59 -4.17
C VAL A 175 -3.85 -1.77 -3.08
N ASP A 176 -3.12 -0.73 -3.47
CA ASP A 176 -2.44 0.18 -2.54
C ASP A 176 -3.44 0.86 -1.61
N VAL A 177 -4.51 1.44 -2.16
CA VAL A 177 -5.55 2.10 -1.36
C VAL A 177 -6.25 1.13 -0.42
N LEU A 178 -6.65 -0.06 -0.89
CA LEU A 178 -7.36 -1.03 -0.05
C LEU A 178 -6.48 -1.57 1.08
N TYR A 179 -5.18 -1.73 0.81
CA TYR A 179 -4.21 -2.11 1.83
C TYR A 179 -4.04 -1.00 2.87
N ASP A 180 -3.86 0.26 2.43
CA ASP A 180 -3.56 1.37 3.34
C ASP A 180 -4.77 1.72 4.25
N VAL A 181 -6.00 1.51 3.78
CA VAL A 181 -7.23 1.71 4.57
C VAL A 181 -7.70 0.46 5.32
N ASP A 182 -6.92 -0.62 5.25
CA ASP A 182 -7.19 -1.95 5.82
C ASP A 182 -8.59 -2.49 5.46
N ALA A 183 -8.95 -2.40 4.18
CA ALA A 183 -10.20 -2.95 3.64
C ALA A 183 -10.00 -4.42 3.23
N GLU A 184 -11.00 -5.26 3.51
CA GLU A 184 -10.97 -6.67 3.12
C GLU A 184 -11.12 -6.80 1.60
N LEU A 185 -10.24 -7.58 0.98
CA LEU A 185 -10.21 -7.82 -0.47
C LEU A 185 -10.29 -9.31 -0.80
N ILE A 186 -11.35 -9.70 -1.50
CA ILE A 186 -11.45 -10.99 -2.19
C ILE A 186 -11.18 -10.75 -3.68
N LEU A 187 -10.19 -11.46 -4.22
CA LEU A 187 -9.74 -11.30 -5.58
C LEU A 187 -9.88 -12.61 -6.35
N TYR A 188 -10.70 -12.61 -7.39
CA TYR A 188 -10.86 -13.72 -8.32
C TYR A 188 -10.01 -13.47 -9.57
N ALA A 189 -8.92 -14.23 -9.70
CA ALA A 189 -7.99 -14.12 -10.82
C ALA A 189 -7.98 -15.39 -11.67
N HIS A 190 -7.64 -15.25 -12.96
CA HIS A 190 -7.54 -16.37 -13.88
C HIS A 190 -6.23 -17.18 -13.76
N MET A 191 -5.33 -16.80 -12.86
CA MET A 191 -4.03 -17.43 -12.64
C MET A 191 -3.58 -17.27 -11.19
N SER A 192 -2.52 -17.99 -10.80
CA SER A 192 -1.91 -17.85 -9.48
C SER A 192 -1.34 -16.43 -9.26
N ARG A 193 -1.17 -16.04 -8.00
CA ARG A 193 -0.62 -14.72 -7.65
C ARG A 193 0.82 -14.55 -8.14
N GLU A 194 1.62 -15.61 -8.12
CA GLU A 194 3.01 -15.63 -8.60
C GLU A 194 3.05 -15.37 -10.12
N GLU A 195 2.14 -16.00 -10.87
CA GLU A 195 2.01 -15.76 -12.30
C GLU A 195 1.50 -14.35 -12.60
N LEU A 196 0.49 -13.87 -11.86
CA LEU A 196 -0.08 -12.54 -12.04
C LEU A 196 1.00 -11.46 -11.92
N VAL A 197 1.81 -11.52 -10.84
CA VAL A 197 2.94 -10.62 -10.61
C VAL A 197 4.00 -10.79 -11.69
N GLY A 198 4.35 -12.03 -12.05
CA GLY A 198 5.32 -12.33 -13.11
C GLY A 198 4.90 -11.78 -14.48
N THR A 199 3.60 -11.63 -14.74
CA THR A 199 3.09 -11.03 -15.98
C THR A 199 3.18 -9.50 -16.02
N GLY A 200 3.41 -8.84 -14.89
CA GLY A 200 3.49 -7.38 -14.77
C GLY A 200 4.91 -6.80 -14.84
N ALA A 201 5.92 -7.61 -15.20
CA ALA A 201 7.32 -7.20 -15.21
C ALA A 201 7.55 -5.92 -16.03
N GLY A 202 8.09 -4.87 -15.40
CA GLY A 202 8.41 -3.58 -16.03
C GLY A 202 7.47 -2.42 -15.66
N VAL A 203 6.37 -2.67 -14.95
CA VAL A 203 5.53 -1.59 -14.38
C VAL A 203 6.09 -1.17 -13.01
N ARG A 204 6.23 0.14 -12.81
CA ARG A 204 6.73 0.73 -11.56
C ARG A 204 5.81 0.34 -10.39
N ASP A 205 6.39 0.07 -9.22
CA ASP A 205 5.71 -0.27 -7.96
C ASP A 205 4.92 -1.60 -7.95
N LEU A 206 5.07 -2.43 -8.99
CA LEU A 206 4.41 -3.73 -9.05
C LEU A 206 5.00 -4.73 -8.04
N ASP A 207 6.29 -4.60 -7.69
CA ASP A 207 6.92 -5.39 -6.62
C ASP A 207 6.30 -5.11 -5.25
N ARG A 208 5.90 -3.86 -4.99
CA ARG A 208 5.19 -3.46 -3.76
C ARG A 208 3.79 -4.05 -3.74
N THR A 209 3.07 -3.95 -4.86
CA THR A 209 1.74 -4.55 -5.04
C THR A 209 1.80 -6.07 -4.86
N ALA A 210 2.83 -6.72 -5.37
CA ALA A 210 3.07 -8.15 -5.20
C ALA A 210 3.21 -8.54 -3.73
N SER A 211 3.94 -7.75 -2.95
CA SER A 211 4.07 -7.96 -1.51
C SER A 211 2.71 -7.87 -0.80
N ARG A 212 1.91 -6.86 -1.14
CA ARG A 212 0.55 -6.69 -0.59
C ARG A 212 -0.36 -7.86 -0.94
N LEU A 213 -0.37 -8.32 -2.19
CA LEU A 213 -1.18 -9.47 -2.61
C LEU A 213 -0.78 -10.79 -1.90
N ARG A 214 0.48 -10.93 -1.45
CA ARG A 214 0.89 -12.10 -0.65
C ARG A 214 0.30 -12.11 0.76
N ALA A 215 -0.16 -10.96 1.26
CA ALA A 215 -0.85 -10.88 2.55
C ALA A 215 -2.26 -11.50 2.50
N LEU A 216 -2.83 -11.70 1.30
CA LEU A 216 -4.12 -12.38 1.13
C LEU A 216 -3.98 -13.89 1.36
N VAL A 217 -4.98 -14.48 1.99
CA VAL A 217 -5.08 -15.93 2.17
C VAL A 217 -5.33 -16.58 0.80
N ALA A 218 -4.47 -17.50 0.40
CA ALA A 218 -4.63 -18.24 -0.85
C ALA A 218 -5.57 -19.44 -0.66
N GLU A 219 -6.51 -19.62 -1.59
CA GLU A 219 -7.46 -20.74 -1.65
C GLU A 219 -7.58 -21.29 -3.09
#